data_AF-A0A067TH37-F1
#
_entry.id   AF-A0A067TH37-F1
#
_cell.length_a   1.000
_cell.length_b   1.000
_cell.length_c   1.000
_cell.angle_alpha   90.00
_cell.angle_beta   90.00
_cell.angle_gamma   90.00
#
_symmetry.space_group_name_H-M   'P 1'
#
loop_
_entity.id
_entity.type
_entity.pdbx_description
1 polymer ?
#
loop_
_entity_poly.entity_id
_entity_poly.type
_entity_poly.pdbx_seq_one_letter_code
_entity_poly.pdbx_strand_id
1 'polypeptide(L)'
;MDPLILRSLLEVMREGKIPEPDAFIPGNVSISEKGVLDLKYGDLASVVRSTNADGEDVYHIVARAVDGSYGFDIDLTPRKPPINHGANGVVQGDLVSPEDGMYYCFVPRCDVSGSVRMDNATIEVDSSNSMGWYDREFGGGIRKWSQPTTSSMESSWTWASAQLSNGWDLTVYTLCDVDIYSAESVIRDKRAIVISPEGTRIECDEHSLDNIENWTSMFTLNEYGTKWVLAVPQLDIYLSLEASFAKQEFRTICAGRGYWEGRVSVAGTMGGEIVNGLGFVESVPPQFDTKFDKLLKRIGGLTAVEVSRIYPDFLIDAEHAMDVLSVQPPRNLSTNPESLSRLRFTEDMCLDTLYKHYFAPVRHLTDRGGKSWRS
;
A
#
# COMPACT_ATOMS: atom_id res chain seq x y z
N MET A 1 -15.67 12.63 4.36
CA MET A 1 -15.80 13.18 2.99
C MET A 1 -16.57 14.49 3.03
N ASP A 2 -16.15 15.51 2.27
CA ASP A 2 -16.87 16.78 2.14
C ASP A 2 -18.29 16.57 1.56
N PRO A 3 -19.35 17.18 2.12
CA PRO A 3 -20.73 16.98 1.65
C PRO A 3 -20.97 17.39 0.18
N LEU A 4 -20.25 18.38 -0.34
CA LEU A 4 -20.37 18.81 -1.73
C LEU A 4 -19.74 17.81 -2.70
N ILE A 5 -18.62 17.21 -2.29
CA ILE A 5 -17.97 16.13 -3.05
C ILE A 5 -18.89 14.91 -3.08
N LEU A 6 -19.43 14.50 -1.93
CA LEU A 6 -20.37 13.38 -1.85
C LEU A 6 -21.59 13.61 -2.74
N ARG A 7 -22.19 14.80 -2.69
CA ARG A 7 -23.34 15.14 -3.55
C ARG A 7 -22.99 15.02 -5.03
N SER A 8 -21.85 15.57 -5.45
CA SER A 8 -21.40 15.51 -6.85
C SER A 8 -21.18 14.08 -7.30
N LEU A 9 -20.56 13.25 -6.44
CA LEU A 9 -20.36 11.83 -6.72
C LEU A 9 -21.68 11.08 -6.89
N LEU A 10 -22.66 11.32 -6.01
CA LEU A 10 -23.99 10.72 -6.12
C LEU A 10 -24.75 11.17 -7.37
N GLU A 11 -24.57 12.42 -7.81
CA GLU A 11 -25.15 12.92 -9.07
C GLU A 11 -24.55 12.19 -10.28
N VAL A 12 -23.23 12.03 -10.34
CA VAL A 12 -22.53 11.26 -11.41
C VAL A 12 -22.99 9.79 -11.43
N MET A 13 -23.12 9.16 -10.26
CA MET A 13 -23.60 7.78 -10.14
C MET A 13 -25.05 7.59 -10.61
N ARG A 14 -25.92 8.58 -10.41
CA ARG A 14 -27.29 8.54 -10.92
C ARG A 14 -27.37 8.59 -12.45
N GLU A 15 -26.35 9.13 -13.11
CA GLU A 15 -26.22 9.10 -14.57
C GLU A 15 -25.64 7.77 -15.09
N GLY A 16 -25.40 6.78 -14.23
CA GLY A 16 -24.79 5.51 -14.61
C GLY A 16 -23.29 5.60 -14.86
N LYS A 17 -22.62 6.65 -14.36
CA LYS A 17 -21.17 6.82 -14.43
C LYS A 17 -20.57 6.62 -13.05
N ILE A 18 -19.37 6.05 -12.97
CA ILE A 18 -18.61 5.90 -11.73
C ILE A 18 -17.18 6.38 -11.99
N PRO A 19 -16.54 7.09 -11.04
CA PRO A 19 -15.16 7.52 -11.22
C PRO A 19 -14.22 6.32 -11.28
N GLU A 20 -13.24 6.40 -12.18
CA GLU A 20 -12.14 5.45 -12.20
C GLU A 20 -11.34 5.51 -10.89
N PRO A 21 -10.78 4.38 -10.42
CA PRO A 21 -10.72 3.08 -11.08
C PRO A 21 -11.91 2.16 -10.80
N ASP A 22 -12.94 2.62 -10.08
CA ASP A 22 -14.10 1.79 -9.78
C ASP A 22 -14.93 1.50 -11.04
N ALA A 23 -15.63 0.38 -11.02
CA ALA A 23 -16.55 -0.03 -12.08
C ALA A 23 -17.81 -0.65 -11.49
N PHE A 24 -18.93 -0.57 -12.22
CA PHE A 24 -20.11 -1.35 -11.87
C PHE A 24 -19.84 -2.83 -12.08
N ILE A 25 -20.35 -3.66 -11.18
CA ILE A 25 -20.32 -5.12 -11.30
C ILE A 25 -21.47 -5.55 -12.22
N PRO A 26 -21.21 -5.99 -13.48
CA PRO A 26 -22.23 -6.56 -14.34
C PRO A 26 -22.68 -7.93 -13.83
N GLY A 27 -23.96 -8.24 -13.99
CA GLY A 27 -24.53 -9.52 -13.56
C GLY A 27 -24.95 -9.56 -12.09
N ASN A 28 -25.36 -10.72 -11.63
CA ASN A 28 -25.89 -10.90 -10.27
C ASN A 28 -24.77 -11.17 -9.29
N VAL A 29 -24.77 -10.45 -8.17
CA VAL A 29 -23.92 -10.76 -7.01
C VAL A 29 -24.60 -11.84 -6.17
N SER A 30 -23.84 -12.86 -5.78
CA SER A 30 -24.30 -13.91 -4.87
C SER A 30 -23.23 -14.22 -3.82
N ILE A 31 -23.66 -14.31 -2.56
CA ILE A 31 -22.81 -14.63 -1.42
C ILE A 31 -23.47 -15.78 -0.67
N SER A 32 -22.74 -16.88 -0.47
CA SER A 32 -23.24 -17.97 0.36
C SER A 32 -23.12 -17.63 1.85
N GLU A 33 -24.26 -17.62 2.55
CA GLU A 33 -24.30 -17.40 4.01
C GLU A 33 -24.01 -18.67 4.81
N LYS A 34 -24.06 -19.85 4.17
CA LYS A 34 -23.91 -21.16 4.81
C LYS A 34 -23.02 -22.09 3.99
N GLY A 35 -22.34 -23.00 4.67
CA GLY A 35 -21.47 -23.99 4.03
C GLY A 35 -20.08 -23.43 3.72
N VAL A 36 -19.54 -23.80 2.58
CA VAL A 36 -18.20 -23.38 2.14
C VAL A 36 -18.21 -21.95 1.59
N LEU A 37 -17.02 -21.33 1.55
CA LEU A 37 -16.85 -20.00 0.96
C LEU A 37 -17.23 -20.05 -0.53
N ASP A 38 -18.25 -19.29 -0.92
CA ASP A 38 -18.68 -19.10 -2.30
C ASP A 38 -19.17 -17.66 -2.44
N LEU A 39 -18.30 -16.82 -3.02
CA LEU A 39 -18.54 -15.42 -3.31
C LEU A 39 -18.49 -15.23 -4.82
N LYS A 40 -19.52 -14.61 -5.40
CA LYS A 40 -19.56 -14.25 -6.82
C LYS A 40 -19.99 -12.80 -6.97
N TYR A 41 -19.17 -12.03 -7.64
CA TYR A 41 -19.36 -10.61 -7.91
C TYR A 41 -19.69 -10.45 -9.40
N GLY A 42 -20.92 -10.85 -9.73
CA GLY A 42 -21.40 -10.81 -11.10
C GLY A 42 -20.54 -11.66 -12.02
N ASP A 43 -20.23 -11.12 -13.19
CA ASP A 43 -19.36 -11.79 -14.15
C ASP A 43 -17.87 -11.48 -13.90
N LEU A 44 -17.51 -10.57 -12.99
CA LEU A 44 -16.14 -10.07 -12.91
C LEU A 44 -15.25 -10.86 -11.96
N ALA A 45 -15.77 -11.36 -10.85
CA ALA A 45 -14.93 -12.00 -9.85
C ALA A 45 -15.65 -13.08 -9.06
N SER A 46 -14.89 -14.03 -8.54
CA SER A 46 -15.38 -15.03 -7.60
C SER A 46 -14.27 -15.52 -6.67
N VAL A 47 -14.67 -15.92 -5.47
CA VAL A 47 -13.83 -16.64 -4.51
C VAL A 47 -14.59 -17.87 -4.07
N VAL A 48 -14.11 -19.05 -4.44
CA VAL A 48 -14.79 -20.33 -4.15
C VAL A 48 -13.82 -21.27 -3.47
N ARG A 49 -14.16 -21.77 -2.29
CA ARG A 49 -13.42 -22.84 -1.62
C ARG A 49 -13.99 -24.19 -2.06
N SER A 50 -13.13 -25.06 -2.56
CA SER A 50 -13.43 -26.44 -2.91
C SER A 50 -12.46 -27.40 -2.20
N THR A 51 -12.59 -28.69 -2.45
CA THR A 51 -11.65 -29.72 -1.98
C THR A 51 -11.14 -30.49 -3.20
N ASN A 52 -9.83 -30.59 -3.35
CA ASN A 52 -9.20 -31.28 -4.49
C ASN A 52 -9.26 -32.81 -4.34
N ALA A 53 -8.72 -33.53 -5.32
CA ALA A 53 -8.73 -35.00 -5.34
C ALA A 53 -7.93 -35.62 -4.18
N ASP A 54 -6.94 -34.89 -3.65
CA ASP A 54 -6.08 -35.30 -2.53
C ASP A 54 -6.71 -34.96 -1.17
N GLY A 55 -7.89 -34.35 -1.15
CA GLY A 55 -8.62 -33.99 0.06
C GLY A 55 -8.19 -32.65 0.68
N GLU A 56 -7.39 -31.86 -0.04
CA GLU A 56 -6.90 -30.56 0.41
C GLU A 56 -7.89 -29.44 0.05
N ASP A 57 -7.91 -28.40 0.87
CA ASP A 57 -8.68 -27.18 0.61
C ASP A 57 -8.03 -26.39 -0.51
N VAL A 58 -8.83 -25.94 -1.48
CA VAL A 58 -8.36 -25.07 -2.57
C VAL A 58 -9.29 -23.87 -2.66
N TYR A 59 -8.70 -22.67 -2.62
CA TYR A 59 -9.40 -21.41 -2.85
C TYR A 59 -9.17 -20.98 -4.29
N HIS A 60 -10.19 -21.13 -5.11
CA HIS A 60 -10.20 -20.69 -6.50
C HIS A 60 -10.65 -19.24 -6.58
N ILE A 61 -9.78 -18.37 -7.10
CA ILE A 61 -9.95 -16.93 -7.11
C ILE A 61 -9.85 -16.43 -8.54
N VAL A 62 -10.95 -15.83 -9.01
CA VAL A 62 -11.03 -15.23 -10.34
C VAL A 62 -11.35 -13.77 -10.19
N ALA A 63 -10.65 -12.91 -10.92
CA ALA A 63 -11.03 -11.52 -11.11
C ALA A 63 -10.64 -11.04 -12.50
N ARG A 64 -11.49 -10.24 -13.16
CA ARG A 64 -11.19 -9.64 -14.46
C ARG A 64 -11.70 -8.22 -14.56
N ALA A 65 -10.96 -7.39 -15.27
CA ALA A 65 -11.40 -6.07 -15.71
C ALA A 65 -12.66 -6.20 -16.59
N VAL A 66 -13.51 -5.17 -16.58
CA VAL A 66 -14.75 -5.14 -17.39
C VAL A 66 -14.46 -5.29 -18.88
N ASP A 67 -13.37 -4.70 -19.36
CA ASP A 67 -12.92 -4.80 -20.75
C ASP A 67 -12.06 -6.05 -21.03
N GLY A 68 -11.79 -6.87 -20.00
CA GLY A 68 -10.95 -8.05 -20.07
C GLY A 68 -9.46 -7.76 -20.35
N SER A 69 -9.00 -6.53 -20.16
CA SER A 69 -7.60 -6.14 -20.40
C SER A 69 -6.63 -6.77 -19.41
N TYR A 70 -7.05 -6.89 -18.14
CA TYR A 70 -6.29 -7.55 -17.09
C TYR A 70 -7.19 -8.43 -16.20
N GLY A 71 -6.59 -9.36 -15.48
CA GLY A 71 -7.28 -10.25 -14.56
C GLY A 71 -6.38 -11.38 -14.08
N PHE A 72 -6.93 -12.27 -13.27
CA PHE A 72 -6.26 -13.48 -12.82
C PHE A 72 -7.28 -14.58 -12.55
N ASP A 73 -6.79 -15.81 -12.68
CA ASP A 73 -7.48 -17.05 -12.37
C ASP A 73 -6.45 -17.91 -11.63
N ILE A 74 -6.57 -17.97 -10.30
CA ILE A 74 -5.55 -18.46 -9.40
C ILE A 74 -6.15 -19.42 -8.39
N ASP A 75 -5.45 -20.52 -8.13
CA ASP A 75 -5.72 -21.41 -7.01
C ASP A 75 -4.72 -21.15 -5.87
N LEU A 76 -5.24 -21.03 -4.65
CA LEU A 76 -4.45 -21.05 -3.42
C LEU A 76 -4.69 -22.36 -2.67
N THR A 77 -3.61 -23.12 -2.45
CA THR A 77 -3.66 -24.37 -1.67
C THR A 77 -2.90 -24.18 -0.34
N PRO A 78 -3.57 -24.15 0.82
CA PRO A 78 -2.95 -23.92 2.12
C PRO A 78 -1.83 -24.91 2.46
N ARG A 79 -0.70 -24.37 2.96
CA ARG A 79 0.44 -25.14 3.48
C ARG A 79 0.52 -25.15 4.99
N LYS A 80 -0.27 -24.30 5.63
CA LYS A 80 -0.38 -24.16 7.08
C LYS A 80 -1.86 -24.11 7.48
N PRO A 81 -2.19 -24.54 8.71
CA PRO A 81 -3.56 -24.41 9.19
C PRO A 81 -3.97 -22.93 9.29
N PRO A 82 -5.28 -22.62 9.25
CA PRO A 82 -5.77 -21.30 9.57
C PRO A 82 -5.34 -20.87 10.99
N ILE A 83 -4.86 -19.64 11.10
CA ILE A 83 -4.39 -19.03 12.34
C ILE A 83 -5.35 -17.91 12.72
N ASN A 84 -5.71 -17.86 14.00
CA ASN A 84 -6.51 -16.77 14.52
C ASN A 84 -5.66 -15.50 14.73
N HIS A 85 -6.11 -14.39 14.14
CA HIS A 85 -5.57 -13.07 14.39
C HIS A 85 -6.05 -12.53 15.75
N GLY A 86 -5.56 -11.36 16.16
CA GLY A 86 -6.06 -10.63 17.33
C GLY A 86 -6.05 -11.49 18.61
N ALA A 87 -7.01 -11.24 19.49
CA ALA A 87 -7.20 -12.03 20.71
C ALA A 87 -8.05 -13.27 20.41
N ASN A 88 -7.42 -14.38 20.03
CA ASN A 88 -8.09 -15.64 19.65
C ASN A 88 -9.15 -15.48 18.54
N GLY A 89 -8.86 -14.61 17.58
CA GLY A 89 -9.68 -14.34 16.41
C GLY A 89 -10.47 -13.04 16.52
N VAL A 90 -10.57 -12.44 17.71
CA VAL A 90 -11.34 -11.21 17.89
C VAL A 90 -10.43 -9.99 17.75
N VAL A 91 -10.79 -9.10 16.83
CA VAL A 91 -10.25 -7.73 16.71
C VAL A 91 -11.35 -6.77 17.15
N GLN A 92 -11.05 -5.93 18.14
CA GLN A 92 -12.04 -5.00 18.71
C GLN A 92 -12.44 -3.91 17.71
N GLY A 93 -13.63 -3.33 17.90
CA GLY A 93 -14.05 -2.14 17.17
C GLY A 93 -13.27 -0.88 17.56
N ASP A 94 -13.55 0.23 16.91
CA ASP A 94 -12.94 1.53 17.21
C ASP A 94 -13.48 2.14 18.51
N LEU A 95 -12.84 3.21 19.02
CA LEU A 95 -13.28 3.87 20.25
C LEU A 95 -14.70 4.46 20.19
N VAL A 96 -15.22 4.72 18.98
CA VAL A 96 -16.57 5.28 18.78
C VAL A 96 -17.62 4.17 18.80
N SER A 97 -17.28 3.00 18.26
CA SER A 97 -18.15 1.83 18.10
C SER A 97 -17.40 0.58 18.56
N PRO A 98 -17.09 0.42 19.86
CA PRO A 98 -16.29 -0.71 20.35
C PRO A 98 -16.95 -2.08 20.13
N GLU A 99 -18.28 -2.09 19.99
CA GLU A 99 -19.08 -3.26 19.62
C GLU A 99 -18.94 -3.66 18.14
N ASP A 100 -18.38 -2.78 17.30
CA ASP A 100 -18.07 -2.98 15.88
C ASP A 100 -16.79 -3.82 15.68
N GLY A 101 -16.66 -4.89 16.47
CA GLY A 101 -15.54 -5.82 16.36
C GLY A 101 -15.73 -6.83 15.24
N MET A 102 -14.63 -7.43 14.78
CA MET A 102 -14.62 -8.45 13.75
C MET A 102 -13.94 -9.73 14.22
N TYR A 103 -14.28 -10.84 13.57
CA TYR A 103 -13.51 -12.07 13.63
C TYR A 103 -12.53 -12.12 12.48
N TYR A 104 -11.26 -12.39 12.77
CA TYR A 104 -10.17 -12.41 11.81
C TYR A 104 -9.33 -13.67 11.99
N CYS A 105 -9.31 -14.51 10.94
CA CYS A 105 -8.35 -15.59 10.78
C CYS A 105 -7.67 -15.52 9.41
N PHE A 106 -6.50 -16.17 9.30
CA PHE A 106 -5.69 -16.11 8.09
C PHE A 106 -4.95 -17.42 7.81
N VAL A 107 -4.56 -17.64 6.57
CA VAL A 107 -3.66 -18.71 6.14
C VAL A 107 -2.36 -18.05 5.70
N PRO A 108 -1.27 -18.20 6.48
CA PRO A 108 -0.04 -17.44 6.25
C PRO A 108 0.78 -17.93 5.06
N ARG A 109 0.45 -19.08 4.48
CA ARG A 109 1.21 -19.68 3.39
C ARG A 109 0.35 -20.61 2.55
N CYS A 110 0.26 -20.31 1.26
CA CYS A 110 -0.39 -21.13 0.26
C CYS A 110 0.53 -21.36 -0.94
N ASP A 111 0.49 -22.56 -1.52
CA ASP A 111 0.97 -22.77 -2.89
C ASP A 111 0.04 -22.02 -3.86
N VAL A 112 0.62 -21.45 -4.91
CA VAL A 112 -0.11 -20.64 -5.91
C VAL A 112 0.05 -21.26 -7.29
N SER A 113 -1.05 -21.48 -7.99
CA SER A 113 -1.07 -21.93 -9.38
C SER A 113 -2.13 -21.17 -10.18
N GLY A 114 -2.13 -21.34 -11.49
CA GLY A 114 -3.04 -20.66 -12.40
C GLY A 114 -2.31 -19.60 -13.23
N SER A 115 -3.02 -18.54 -13.61
CA SER A 115 -2.54 -17.58 -14.58
C SER A 115 -2.99 -16.14 -14.29
N VAL A 116 -2.20 -15.20 -14.79
CA VAL A 116 -2.51 -13.77 -14.77
C VAL A 116 -2.61 -13.28 -16.22
N ARG A 117 -3.61 -12.44 -16.47
CA ARG A 117 -3.82 -11.78 -17.76
C ARG A 117 -3.38 -10.33 -17.66
N MET A 118 -2.50 -9.91 -18.57
CA MET A 118 -2.03 -8.52 -18.72
C MET A 118 -1.72 -8.26 -20.19
N ASP A 119 -2.08 -7.08 -20.72
CA ASP A 119 -1.72 -6.62 -22.07
C ASP A 119 -1.95 -7.67 -23.18
N ASN A 120 -3.18 -8.22 -23.24
CA ASN A 120 -3.59 -9.29 -24.16
C ASN A 120 -2.81 -10.61 -24.08
N ALA A 121 -1.92 -10.78 -23.10
CA ALA A 121 -1.20 -12.01 -22.81
C ALA A 121 -1.76 -12.70 -21.57
N THR A 122 -1.71 -14.04 -21.57
CA THR A 122 -1.87 -14.86 -20.37
C THR A 122 -0.50 -15.37 -19.97
N ILE A 123 -0.14 -15.17 -18.72
CA ILE A 123 1.14 -15.53 -18.12
C ILE A 123 0.85 -16.55 -17.02
N GLU A 124 1.43 -17.74 -17.13
CA GLU A 124 1.34 -18.76 -16.09
C GLU A 124 2.11 -18.33 -14.85
N VAL A 125 1.54 -18.61 -13.68
CA VAL A 125 2.21 -18.39 -12.40
C VAL A 125 3.39 -19.34 -12.26
N ASP A 126 4.57 -18.81 -11.93
CA ASP A 126 5.69 -19.64 -11.50
C ASP A 126 5.45 -20.14 -10.07
N SER A 127 4.77 -21.29 -9.95
CA SER A 127 4.44 -21.91 -8.67
C SER A 127 5.65 -22.22 -7.80
N SER A 128 6.87 -22.29 -8.36
CA SER A 128 8.08 -22.57 -7.58
C SER A 128 8.63 -21.34 -6.86
N ASN A 129 8.27 -20.14 -7.32
CA ASN A 129 8.75 -18.87 -6.80
C ASN A 129 7.61 -17.93 -6.34
N SER A 130 6.39 -18.44 -6.26
CA SER A 130 5.19 -17.71 -5.87
C SER A 130 4.62 -18.27 -4.58
N MET A 131 3.99 -17.41 -3.79
CA MET A 131 3.37 -17.81 -2.54
C MET A 131 2.18 -16.94 -2.23
N GLY A 132 1.15 -17.56 -1.65
CA GLY A 132 -0.10 -16.89 -1.30
C GLY A 132 -0.20 -16.65 0.19
N TRP A 133 -0.90 -15.57 0.54
CA TRP A 133 -1.39 -15.28 1.87
C TRP A 133 -2.89 -15.02 1.74
N TYR A 134 -3.69 -15.55 2.66
CA TYR A 134 -5.14 -15.40 2.60
C TYR A 134 -5.70 -14.97 3.96
N ASP A 135 -6.30 -13.78 3.98
CA ASP A 135 -7.01 -13.26 5.15
C ASP A 135 -8.52 -13.46 5.02
N ARG A 136 -9.16 -13.77 6.15
CA ARG A 136 -10.61 -13.85 6.27
C ARG A 136 -11.10 -13.08 7.47
N GLU A 137 -11.75 -11.98 7.17
CA GLU A 137 -12.37 -11.08 8.13
C GLU A 137 -13.89 -11.09 7.95
N PHE A 138 -14.64 -11.24 9.05
CA PHE A 138 -16.10 -11.18 9.02
C PHE A 138 -16.68 -10.75 10.35
N GLY A 139 -17.86 -10.15 10.31
CA GLY A 139 -18.43 -9.42 11.44
C GLY A 139 -18.26 -7.92 11.24
N GLY A 140 -18.42 -7.15 12.32
CA GLY A 140 -18.54 -5.70 12.24
C GLY A 140 -19.89 -5.22 11.69
N GLY A 141 -20.16 -3.96 11.93
CA GLY A 141 -21.20 -3.13 11.38
C GLY A 141 -20.88 -2.73 9.95
N ILE A 142 -21.93 -2.66 9.14
CA ILE A 142 -21.82 -2.25 7.74
C ILE A 142 -21.59 -0.74 7.69
N ARG A 143 -20.37 -0.33 7.35
CA ARG A 143 -20.04 1.07 7.08
C ARG A 143 -20.58 1.46 5.70
N LYS A 144 -21.53 2.41 5.67
CA LYS A 144 -22.03 2.97 4.42
C LYS A 144 -21.11 4.11 4.00
N TRP A 145 -20.36 3.93 2.91
CA TRP A 145 -19.45 4.95 2.37
C TRP A 145 -20.15 6.31 2.14
N SER A 146 -21.44 6.28 1.80
CA SER A 146 -22.27 7.46 1.53
C SER A 146 -22.80 8.17 2.78
N GLN A 147 -22.52 7.66 3.99
CA GLN A 147 -22.93 8.27 5.25
C GLN A 147 -21.70 8.87 5.91
N PRO A 148 -21.48 10.20 5.79
CA PRO A 148 -20.34 10.82 6.43
C PRO A 148 -20.45 10.68 7.96
N THR A 149 -19.39 10.20 8.59
CA THR A 149 -19.26 10.24 10.05
C THR A 149 -19.23 11.68 10.53
N THR A 150 -19.88 11.95 11.66
CA THR A 150 -19.76 13.23 12.37
C THR A 150 -18.60 13.24 13.36
N SER A 151 -17.95 12.09 13.56
CA SER A 151 -16.79 11.96 14.45
C SER A 151 -15.54 12.59 13.84
N SER A 152 -14.72 13.23 14.68
CA SER A 152 -13.34 13.61 14.32
C SER A 152 -12.36 12.44 14.45
N MET A 153 -12.77 11.38 15.16
CA MET A 153 -11.95 10.20 15.39
C MET A 153 -12.04 9.26 14.19
N GLU A 154 -10.90 8.98 13.56
CA GLU A 154 -10.77 7.99 12.50
C GLU A 154 -9.82 6.88 12.90
N SER A 155 -10.21 5.63 12.65
CA SER A 155 -9.28 4.52 12.75
C SER A 155 -8.26 4.57 11.63
N SER A 156 -7.01 4.31 11.97
CA SER A 156 -5.86 4.16 11.09
C SER A 156 -5.10 2.91 11.49
N TRP A 157 -4.42 2.28 10.52
CA TRP A 157 -3.59 1.13 10.83
C TRP A 157 -2.46 0.94 9.86
N THR A 158 -1.46 0.21 10.32
CA THR A 158 -0.45 -0.42 9.48
C THR A 158 -0.41 -1.90 9.85
N TRP A 159 -0.56 -2.75 8.84
CA TRP A 159 -0.44 -4.20 8.92
C TRP A 159 0.68 -4.64 8.01
N ALA A 160 1.46 -5.65 8.40
CA ALA A 160 2.48 -6.24 7.57
C ALA A 160 2.49 -7.76 7.76
N SER A 161 2.64 -8.48 6.66
CA SER A 161 2.98 -9.90 6.64
C SER A 161 4.37 -10.11 6.07
N ALA A 162 5.03 -11.18 6.49
CA ALA A 162 6.23 -11.68 5.81
C ALA A 162 6.27 -13.20 5.85
N GLN A 163 6.71 -13.78 4.74
CA GLN A 163 6.89 -15.20 4.58
C GLN A 163 8.36 -15.49 4.27
N LEU A 164 9.06 -16.07 5.26
CA LEU A 164 10.51 -16.21 5.25
C LEU A 164 10.95 -17.50 4.54
N SER A 165 12.19 -17.49 4.04
CA SER A 165 12.83 -18.57 3.29
C SER A 165 13.06 -19.83 4.14
N ASN A 166 13.13 -19.69 5.46
CA ASN A 166 13.28 -20.80 6.41
C ASN A 166 11.92 -21.42 6.81
N GLY A 167 10.82 -21.04 6.14
CA GLY A 167 9.48 -21.57 6.37
C GLY A 167 8.72 -20.90 7.52
N TRP A 168 9.33 -19.97 8.24
CA TRP A 168 8.63 -19.14 9.22
C TRP A 168 7.80 -18.07 8.51
N ASP A 169 6.65 -17.72 9.09
CA ASP A 169 5.83 -16.60 8.63
C ASP A 169 5.52 -15.67 9.80
N LEU A 170 5.16 -14.43 9.52
CA LEU A 170 4.77 -13.47 10.54
C LEU A 170 3.69 -12.52 10.02
N THR A 171 2.90 -12.00 10.96
CA THR A 171 2.02 -10.86 10.77
C THR A 171 2.22 -9.90 11.95
N VAL A 172 2.24 -8.61 11.67
CA VAL A 172 2.33 -7.54 12.65
C VAL A 172 1.34 -6.45 12.28
N TYR A 173 0.66 -5.87 13.26
CA TYR A 173 -0.15 -4.68 13.03
C TYR A 173 -0.10 -3.70 14.18
N THR A 174 -0.41 -2.45 13.88
CA THR A 174 -0.73 -1.41 14.85
C THR A 174 -2.02 -0.74 14.40
N LEU A 175 -3.03 -0.77 15.26
CA LEU A 175 -4.31 -0.08 15.12
C LEU A 175 -4.27 1.18 15.99
N CYS A 176 -4.57 2.31 15.38
CA CYS A 176 -4.67 3.61 16.04
C CYS A 176 -6.05 4.21 15.82
N ASP A 177 -6.48 5.02 16.79
CA ASP A 177 -7.55 5.98 16.60
C ASP A 177 -6.94 7.38 16.62
N VAL A 178 -7.25 8.17 15.59
CA VAL A 178 -6.63 9.48 15.34
C VAL A 178 -7.70 10.55 15.26
N ASP A 179 -7.55 11.62 16.04
CA ASP A 179 -8.35 12.83 15.84
C ASP A 179 -7.81 13.60 14.63
N ILE A 180 -8.60 13.68 13.57
CA ILE A 180 -8.18 14.26 12.29
C ILE A 180 -8.02 15.79 12.32
N TYR A 181 -8.41 16.46 13.40
CA TYR A 181 -8.23 17.91 13.57
C TYR A 181 -7.00 18.25 14.40
N SER A 182 -6.73 17.50 15.47
CA SER A 182 -5.54 17.72 16.31
C SER A 182 -4.32 16.89 15.89
N ALA A 183 -4.53 15.85 15.08
CA ALA A 183 -3.56 14.80 14.78
C ALA A 183 -3.09 14.00 16.00
N GLU A 184 -3.81 14.07 17.12
CA GLU A 184 -3.58 13.22 18.27
C GLU A 184 -3.93 11.77 17.93
N SER A 185 -3.01 10.85 18.20
CA SER A 185 -3.14 9.42 17.88
C SER A 185 -3.02 8.60 19.15
N VAL A 186 -3.96 7.68 19.34
CA VAL A 186 -3.95 6.70 20.44
C VAL A 186 -3.82 5.31 19.83
N ILE A 187 -2.81 4.53 20.27
CA ILE A 187 -2.69 3.13 19.90
C ILE A 187 -3.79 2.36 20.62
N ARG A 188 -4.71 1.78 19.85
CA ARG A 188 -5.83 0.97 20.34
C ARG A 188 -5.41 -0.47 20.56
N ASP A 189 -4.66 -1.04 19.61
CA ASP A 189 -4.16 -2.40 19.69
C ASP A 189 -2.90 -2.54 18.81
N LYS A 190 -2.00 -3.44 19.18
CA LYS A 190 -0.77 -3.73 18.45
C LYS A 190 -0.32 -5.15 18.77
N ARG A 191 0.02 -5.93 17.74
CA ARG A 191 0.35 -7.35 17.91
C ARG A 191 1.35 -7.82 16.88
N ALA A 192 2.23 -8.72 17.29
CA ALA A 192 3.03 -9.56 16.40
C ALA A 192 2.69 -11.03 16.64
N ILE A 193 2.42 -11.74 15.55
CA ILE A 193 2.17 -13.18 15.54
C ILE A 193 3.20 -13.79 14.60
N VAL A 194 3.99 -14.72 15.12
CA VAL A 194 4.98 -15.48 14.37
C VAL A 194 4.51 -16.93 14.27
N ILE A 195 4.66 -17.53 13.09
CA ILE A 195 4.12 -18.85 12.76
C ILE A 195 5.27 -19.77 12.39
N SER A 196 5.45 -20.85 13.15
CA SER A 196 6.49 -21.85 12.89
C SER A 196 6.29 -22.54 11.53
N PRO A 197 7.32 -23.21 10.97
CA PRO A 197 7.18 -24.01 9.75
C PRO A 197 6.06 -25.06 9.84
N GLU A 198 5.82 -25.59 11.04
CA GLU A 198 4.78 -26.57 11.35
C GLU A 198 3.39 -25.94 11.56
N GLY A 199 3.27 -24.62 11.48
CA GLY A 199 2.00 -23.90 11.65
C GLY A 199 1.66 -23.56 13.09
N THR A 200 2.63 -23.58 14.02
CA THR A 200 2.37 -23.19 15.41
C THR A 200 2.33 -21.67 15.55
N ARG A 201 1.23 -21.15 16.09
CA ARG A 201 1.06 -19.72 16.41
C ARG A 201 1.86 -19.35 17.67
N ILE A 202 2.73 -18.36 17.55
CA ILE A 202 3.49 -17.75 18.64
C ILE A 202 3.13 -16.27 18.67
N GLU A 203 2.68 -15.80 19.82
CA GLU A 203 2.45 -14.38 20.03
C GLU A 203 3.69 -13.74 20.65
N CYS A 204 4.04 -12.56 20.18
CA CYS A 204 5.21 -11.82 20.65
C CYS A 204 4.78 -10.44 21.16
N ASP A 205 4.96 -10.22 22.47
CA ASP A 205 4.56 -8.98 23.14
C ASP A 205 5.44 -7.81 22.69
N GLU A 206 6.76 -8.00 22.69
CA GLU A 206 7.72 -6.97 22.28
C GLU A 206 7.99 -7.03 20.78
N HIS A 207 7.64 -5.96 20.07
CA HIS A 207 7.94 -5.80 18.65
C HIS A 207 7.84 -4.33 18.19
N SER A 208 8.51 -4.00 17.08
CA SER A 208 8.37 -2.71 16.38
C SER A 208 8.26 -2.91 14.87
N LEU A 209 7.56 -1.99 14.21
CA LEU A 209 7.52 -1.87 12.75
C LEU A 209 7.71 -0.38 12.45
N ASP A 210 8.95 0.01 12.25
CA ASP A 210 9.36 1.40 12.17
C ASP A 210 9.47 1.79 10.70
N ASN A 211 8.68 2.78 10.28
CA ASN A 211 8.78 3.33 8.94
C ASN A 211 10.04 4.17 8.78
N ILE A 212 10.80 3.93 7.71
CA ILE A 212 12.10 4.59 7.44
C ILE A 212 12.07 5.43 6.16
N GLU A 213 11.23 5.05 5.17
CA GLU A 213 11.06 5.81 3.93
C GLU A 213 9.59 5.95 3.57
N ASN A 214 9.25 7.07 2.92
CA ASN A 214 7.89 7.43 2.56
C ASN A 214 7.76 7.82 1.08
N TRP A 215 6.55 7.66 0.57
CA TRP A 215 6.10 8.16 -0.72
C TRP A 215 4.78 8.90 -0.55
N THR A 216 4.67 10.07 -1.18
CA THR A 216 3.43 10.83 -1.21
C THR A 216 2.67 10.56 -2.50
N SER A 217 1.40 10.16 -2.39
CA SER A 217 0.51 10.03 -3.54
C SER A 217 0.18 11.38 -4.13
N MET A 218 0.34 11.54 -5.44
CA MET A 218 -0.11 12.75 -6.15
C MET A 218 -1.63 12.78 -6.38
N PHE A 219 -2.33 11.67 -6.13
CA PHE A 219 -3.77 11.58 -6.33
C PHE A 219 -4.55 11.96 -5.07
N THR A 220 -4.16 11.41 -3.93
CA THR A 220 -4.84 11.65 -2.65
C THR A 220 -4.05 12.58 -1.73
N LEU A 221 -2.80 12.85 -2.06
CA LEU A 221 -1.84 13.60 -1.25
C LEU A 221 -1.42 12.89 0.03
N ASN A 222 -1.95 11.69 0.31
CA ASN A 222 -1.57 10.87 1.45
C ASN A 222 -0.09 10.48 1.37
N GLU A 223 0.55 10.42 2.54
CA GLU A 223 1.90 9.89 2.68
C GLU A 223 1.81 8.45 3.17
N TYR A 224 2.57 7.58 2.51
CA TYR A 224 2.60 6.15 2.77
C TYR A 224 4.03 5.69 2.96
N GLY A 225 4.24 4.77 3.89
CA GLY A 225 5.53 4.12 4.01
C GLY A 225 5.86 3.28 2.77
N THR A 226 7.14 3.19 2.43
CA THR A 226 7.65 2.29 1.39
C THR A 226 8.81 1.43 1.87
N LYS A 227 9.36 1.72 3.05
CA LYS A 227 10.38 0.91 3.70
C LYS A 227 10.18 0.90 5.20
N TRP A 228 10.33 -0.28 5.80
CA TRP A 228 10.17 -0.47 7.23
C TRP A 228 11.27 -1.37 7.79
N VAL A 229 11.56 -1.18 9.07
CA VAL A 229 12.36 -2.08 9.89
C VAL A 229 11.43 -2.76 10.89
N LEU A 230 11.39 -4.09 10.85
CA LEU A 230 10.64 -4.93 11.78
C LEU A 230 11.61 -5.58 12.77
N ALA A 231 11.33 -5.43 14.06
CA ALA A 231 12.05 -6.11 15.13
C ALA A 231 11.09 -6.92 16.01
N VAL A 232 11.43 -8.18 16.29
CA VAL A 232 10.74 -9.04 17.26
C VAL A 232 11.79 -9.71 18.15
N PRO A 233 12.23 -9.05 19.25
CA PRO A 233 13.37 -9.49 20.05
C PRO A 233 13.24 -10.89 20.64
N GLN A 234 12.02 -11.31 21.02
CA GLN A 234 11.76 -12.62 21.62
C GLN A 234 12.24 -13.79 20.75
N LEU A 235 12.25 -13.62 19.42
CA LEU A 235 12.71 -14.63 18.45
C LEU A 235 13.96 -14.17 17.69
N ASP A 236 14.63 -13.11 18.16
CA ASP A 236 15.80 -12.52 17.51
C ASP A 236 15.58 -12.23 16.01
N ILE A 237 14.41 -11.66 15.70
CA ILE A 237 14.02 -11.27 14.34
C ILE A 237 14.35 -9.80 14.13
N TYR A 238 15.07 -9.51 13.05
CA TYR A 238 15.34 -8.16 12.57
C TYR A 238 15.28 -8.14 11.04
N LEU A 239 14.27 -7.48 10.47
CA LEU A 239 13.95 -7.54 9.04
C LEU A 239 13.79 -6.15 8.46
N SER A 240 14.29 -5.95 7.24
CA SER A 240 13.92 -4.85 6.35
C SER A 240 12.80 -5.31 5.43
N LEU A 241 11.71 -4.55 5.40
CA LEU A 241 10.59 -4.72 4.47
C LEU A 241 10.65 -3.54 3.49
N GLU A 242 10.83 -3.82 2.20
CA GLU A 242 10.97 -2.78 1.17
C GLU A 242 9.97 -2.99 0.04
N ALA A 243 9.18 -1.96 -0.24
CA ALA A 243 8.19 -1.98 -1.31
C ALA A 243 8.87 -2.19 -2.65
N SER A 244 8.34 -3.13 -3.44
CA SER A 244 8.87 -3.40 -4.78
C SER A 244 8.76 -2.20 -5.74
N PHE A 245 7.76 -1.34 -5.51
CA PHE A 245 7.65 0.00 -6.07
C PHE A 245 6.69 0.84 -5.21
N ALA A 246 6.81 2.16 -5.27
CA ALA A 246 6.09 3.06 -4.36
C ALA A 246 4.59 3.19 -4.66
N LYS A 247 4.19 3.16 -5.94
CA LYS A 247 2.83 3.50 -6.40
C LYS A 247 1.83 2.34 -6.25
N GLN A 248 1.67 1.84 -5.04
CA GLN A 248 0.75 0.73 -4.67
C GLN A 248 -0.45 1.25 -3.86
N GLU A 249 -0.92 2.46 -4.16
CA GLU A 249 -2.12 3.02 -3.54
C GLU A 249 -3.39 2.50 -4.22
N PHE A 250 -4.30 1.94 -3.42
CA PHE A 250 -5.67 1.65 -3.79
C PHE A 250 -6.58 2.84 -3.50
N ARG A 251 -7.43 3.13 -4.48
CA ARG A 251 -8.42 4.22 -4.43
C ARG A 251 -9.74 3.63 -4.88
N THR A 252 -10.69 3.51 -3.97
CA THR A 252 -12.05 3.07 -4.27
C THR A 252 -13.06 3.89 -3.48
N ILE A 253 -14.19 4.20 -4.09
CA ILE A 253 -15.30 4.87 -3.41
C ILE A 253 -15.81 4.07 -2.20
N CYS A 254 -15.66 2.74 -2.22
CA CYS A 254 -16.14 1.86 -1.15
C CYS A 254 -15.36 2.05 0.16
N ALA A 255 -14.06 2.34 0.09
CA ALA A 255 -13.23 2.64 1.24
C ALA A 255 -13.42 4.08 1.74
N GLY A 256 -13.89 4.98 0.87
CA GLY A 256 -14.09 6.40 1.18
C GLY A 256 -12.80 7.22 1.36
N ARG A 257 -11.63 6.56 1.30
CA ARG A 257 -10.28 7.12 1.39
C ARG A 257 -9.30 6.21 0.66
N GLY A 258 -8.15 6.77 0.28
CA GLY A 258 -7.05 5.97 -0.29
C GLY A 258 -6.31 5.20 0.80
N TYR A 259 -5.89 3.98 0.47
CA TYR A 259 -5.02 3.16 1.31
C TYR A 259 -3.90 2.58 0.47
N TRP A 260 -2.80 2.21 1.11
CA TRP A 260 -1.67 1.60 0.43
C TRP A 260 -1.62 0.13 0.77
N GLU A 261 -1.57 -0.71 -0.25
CA GLU A 261 -1.45 -2.15 -0.07
C GLU A 261 -0.45 -2.65 -1.09
N GLY A 262 0.72 -3.03 -0.61
CA GLY A 262 1.85 -3.24 -1.51
C GLY A 262 2.73 -4.40 -1.14
N ARG A 263 3.17 -5.10 -2.18
CA ARG A 263 4.12 -6.20 -2.11
C ARG A 263 5.49 -5.67 -1.73
N VAL A 264 6.05 -6.26 -0.68
CA VAL A 264 7.38 -5.96 -0.15
C VAL A 264 8.32 -7.16 -0.34
N SER A 265 9.59 -6.85 -0.56
CA SER A 265 10.69 -7.81 -0.39
C SER A 265 11.15 -7.76 1.06
N VAL A 266 11.47 -8.92 1.62
CA VAL A 266 11.90 -9.07 3.02
C VAL A 266 13.33 -9.58 3.04
N ALA A 267 14.18 -8.95 3.84
CA ALA A 267 15.56 -9.40 4.07
C ALA A 267 16.01 -9.06 5.48
N GLY A 268 16.77 -9.94 6.13
CA GLY A 268 17.33 -9.68 7.45
C GLY A 268 17.77 -10.96 8.14
N THR A 269 17.57 -11.03 9.45
CA THR A 269 17.99 -12.16 10.27
C THR A 269 16.90 -12.66 11.20
N MET A 270 16.96 -13.95 11.51
CA MET A 270 16.17 -14.60 12.54
C MET A 270 17.06 -15.58 13.31
N GLY A 271 17.27 -15.36 14.61
CA GLY A 271 18.16 -16.21 15.43
C GLY A 271 19.61 -16.20 14.94
N GLY A 272 20.10 -15.05 14.48
CA GLY A 272 21.42 -14.88 13.86
C GLY A 272 21.59 -15.40 12.43
N GLU A 273 20.61 -16.13 11.87
CA GLU A 273 20.67 -16.68 10.51
C GLU A 273 20.03 -15.72 9.49
N ILE A 274 20.62 -15.65 8.29
CA ILE A 274 20.09 -14.81 7.20
C ILE A 274 18.79 -15.41 6.67
N VAL A 275 17.76 -14.57 6.59
CA VAL A 275 16.46 -14.91 6.01
C VAL A 275 16.05 -13.85 4.99
N ASN A 276 15.34 -14.30 3.97
CA ASN A 276 14.77 -13.46 2.95
C ASN A 276 13.40 -14.00 2.56
N GLY A 277 12.57 -13.18 1.93
CA GLY A 277 11.19 -13.56 1.70
C GLY A 277 10.39 -12.49 0.98
N LEU A 278 9.09 -12.71 0.95
CA LEU A 278 8.09 -11.81 0.39
C LEU A 278 7.05 -11.50 1.46
N GLY A 279 6.34 -10.39 1.28
CA GLY A 279 5.29 -9.98 2.17
C GLY A 279 4.40 -8.92 1.56
N PHE A 280 3.42 -8.49 2.35
CA PHE A 280 2.61 -7.32 2.04
C PHE A 280 2.62 -6.38 3.23
N VAL A 281 2.53 -5.08 2.94
CA VAL A 281 2.19 -4.07 3.94
C VAL A 281 0.90 -3.40 3.49
N GLU A 282 -0.05 -3.30 4.40
CA GLU A 282 -1.25 -2.49 4.25
C GLU A 282 -1.13 -1.30 5.19
N SER A 283 -1.40 -0.09 4.68
CA SER A 283 -1.42 1.12 5.48
C SER A 283 -2.64 1.96 5.13
N VAL A 284 -3.46 2.20 6.14
CA VAL A 284 -4.64 3.04 6.05
C VAL A 284 -4.42 4.29 6.90
N PRO A 285 -4.05 5.42 6.28
CA PRO A 285 -3.74 6.64 7.01
C PRO A 285 -5.01 7.37 7.46
N PRO A 286 -4.93 8.17 8.53
CA PRO A 286 -6.01 9.08 8.91
C PRO A 286 -6.19 10.18 7.85
N GLN A 287 -7.43 10.62 7.63
CA GLN A 287 -7.74 11.65 6.64
C GLN A 287 -7.77 13.06 7.27
N PHE A 288 -6.61 13.73 7.33
CA PHE A 288 -6.50 15.08 7.90
C PHE A 288 -7.20 16.18 7.07
N ASP A 289 -7.30 16.00 5.75
CA ASP A 289 -7.85 17.00 4.82
C ASP A 289 -9.29 16.69 4.42
N THR A 290 -10.21 16.88 5.35
CA THR A 290 -11.64 16.60 5.14
C THR A 290 -12.39 17.69 4.39
N LYS A 291 -11.76 18.85 4.12
CA LYS A 291 -12.36 20.01 3.44
C LYS A 291 -11.57 20.39 2.20
N PHE A 292 -12.30 20.85 1.17
CA PHE A 292 -11.70 21.22 -0.12
C PHE A 292 -10.64 22.33 -0.02
N ASP A 293 -10.82 23.33 0.84
CA ASP A 293 -9.86 24.42 1.01
C ASP A 293 -8.54 23.96 1.65
N LYS A 294 -8.61 23.01 2.59
CA LYS A 294 -7.43 22.37 3.18
C LYS A 294 -6.69 21.51 2.15
N LEU A 295 -7.43 20.73 1.35
CA LEU A 295 -6.87 19.98 0.23
C LEU A 295 -6.07 20.89 -0.72
N LEU A 296 -6.64 22.02 -1.14
CA LEU A 296 -5.94 22.99 -1.99
C LEU A 296 -4.66 23.56 -1.36
N LYS A 297 -4.63 23.75 -0.04
CA LYS A 297 -3.41 24.18 0.67
C LYS A 297 -2.35 23.08 0.66
N ARG A 298 -2.74 21.81 0.86
CA ARG A 298 -1.82 20.67 0.79
C ARG A 298 -1.23 20.49 -0.59
N ILE A 299 -2.03 20.65 -1.65
CA ILE A 299 -1.52 20.67 -3.04
C ILE A 299 -0.43 21.73 -3.19
N GLY A 300 -0.69 22.95 -2.70
CA GLY A 300 0.29 24.04 -2.74
C GLY A 300 1.59 23.69 -2.01
N GLY A 301 1.50 23.11 -0.81
CA GLY A 301 2.65 22.67 -0.03
C GLY A 301 3.46 21.58 -0.73
N LEU A 302 2.81 20.53 -1.22
CA LEU A 302 3.48 19.43 -1.92
C LEU A 302 4.12 19.89 -3.22
N THR A 303 3.45 20.75 -3.99
CA THR A 303 4.05 21.26 -5.22
C THR A 303 5.28 22.11 -4.90
N ALA A 304 5.29 22.88 -3.80
CA ALA A 304 6.48 23.63 -3.38
C ALA A 304 7.65 22.68 -3.02
N VAL A 305 7.38 21.55 -2.36
CA VAL A 305 8.37 20.51 -2.06
C VAL A 305 8.90 19.84 -3.34
N GLU A 306 8.03 19.45 -4.26
CA GLU A 306 8.48 18.83 -5.52
C GLU A 306 9.29 19.82 -6.38
N VAL A 307 8.89 21.09 -6.39
CA VAL A 307 9.64 22.13 -7.08
C VAL A 307 11.00 22.38 -6.40
N SER A 308 11.11 22.29 -5.08
CA SER A 308 12.41 22.44 -4.39
C SER A 308 13.38 21.29 -4.67
N ARG A 309 12.88 20.10 -5.04
CA ARG A 309 13.73 18.99 -5.50
C ARG A 309 14.34 19.23 -6.88
N ILE A 310 13.58 19.86 -7.78
CA ILE A 310 14.06 20.22 -9.13
C ILE A 310 14.87 21.51 -9.10
N TYR A 311 14.51 22.43 -8.20
CA TYR A 311 15.19 23.70 -7.99
C TYR A 311 15.65 23.76 -6.53
N PRO A 312 16.85 23.27 -6.18
CA PRO A 312 17.34 23.32 -4.80
C PRO A 312 17.62 24.75 -4.36
N ASP A 313 17.84 24.97 -3.05
CA ASP A 313 18.20 26.28 -2.50
C ASP A 313 19.63 26.72 -2.85
N PHE A 314 20.49 25.78 -3.22
CA PHE A 314 21.85 26.01 -3.69
C PHE A 314 22.36 24.77 -4.42
N LEU A 315 23.35 24.95 -5.28
CA LEU A 315 24.11 23.85 -5.88
C LEU A 315 25.35 23.59 -5.00
N ILE A 316 25.61 22.33 -4.67
CA ILE A 316 26.64 21.95 -3.68
C ILE A 316 27.99 21.78 -4.37
N ASP A 317 28.01 20.99 -5.44
CA ASP A 317 29.18 20.65 -6.22
C ASP A 317 28.76 20.33 -7.67
N ALA A 318 29.75 19.98 -8.49
CA ALA A 318 29.54 19.65 -9.89
C ALA A 318 28.67 18.39 -10.10
N GLU A 319 28.71 17.43 -9.16
CA GLU A 319 27.88 16.22 -9.20
C GLU A 319 26.42 16.55 -8.93
N HIS A 320 26.14 17.25 -7.81
CA HIS A 320 24.82 17.72 -7.46
C HIS A 320 24.23 18.60 -8.57
N ALA A 321 25.01 19.48 -9.19
CA ALA A 321 24.56 20.29 -10.31
C ALA A 321 24.17 19.45 -11.54
N MET A 322 24.93 18.39 -11.86
CA MET A 322 24.58 17.49 -12.97
C MET A 322 23.30 16.69 -12.69
N ASP A 323 23.12 16.24 -11.46
CA ASP A 323 21.95 15.47 -11.05
C ASP A 323 20.68 16.29 -11.17
N VAL A 324 20.74 17.54 -10.69
CA VAL A 324 19.62 18.49 -10.74
C VAL A 324 19.28 18.90 -12.19
N LEU A 325 20.29 19.15 -13.03
CA LEU A 325 20.09 19.52 -14.43
C LEU A 325 19.53 18.38 -15.31
N SER A 326 19.35 17.18 -14.75
CA SER A 326 18.74 16.03 -15.43
C SER A 326 19.40 15.65 -16.76
N VAL A 327 20.70 15.93 -16.92
CA VAL A 327 21.47 15.48 -18.08
C VAL A 327 21.84 14.01 -17.86
N GLN A 328 20.85 13.12 -17.94
CA GLN A 328 21.14 11.70 -18.04
C GLN A 328 21.76 11.44 -19.42
N PRO A 329 22.92 10.78 -19.51
CA PRO A 329 23.38 10.28 -20.80
C PRO A 329 22.34 9.28 -21.32
N PRO A 330 22.08 9.21 -22.64
CA PRO A 330 21.19 8.20 -23.19
C PRO A 330 21.65 6.82 -22.71
N ARG A 331 20.69 5.99 -22.24
CA ARG A 331 20.91 4.66 -21.62
C ARG A 331 21.69 3.63 -22.47
N ASN A 332 22.12 4.01 -23.69
CA ASN A 332 22.86 3.18 -24.64
C ASN A 332 24.23 3.80 -24.99
N LEU A 333 25.06 4.12 -24.00
CA LEU A 333 26.50 4.24 -24.23
C LEU A 333 27.20 3.02 -23.62
N SER A 334 27.20 1.97 -24.44
CA SER A 334 28.16 0.88 -24.43
C SER A 334 29.57 1.39 -24.11
N THR A 335 30.26 0.70 -23.21
CA THR A 335 31.71 0.35 -23.16
C THR A 335 32.67 0.97 -24.19
N ASN A 336 32.59 2.27 -24.45
CA ASN A 336 33.46 2.99 -25.36
C ASN A 336 34.46 3.80 -24.54
N PRO A 337 35.78 3.54 -24.63
CA PRO A 337 36.81 4.25 -23.86
C PRO A 337 36.93 5.76 -24.18
N GLU A 338 36.15 6.28 -25.14
CA GLU A 338 36.04 7.72 -25.46
C GLU A 338 34.81 8.40 -24.82
N SER A 339 34.14 7.76 -23.85
CA SER A 339 33.05 8.38 -23.09
C SER A 339 33.56 9.60 -22.32
N LEU A 340 33.12 10.81 -22.71
CA LEU A 340 33.38 12.05 -21.99
C LEU A 340 32.88 11.94 -20.53
N SER A 341 33.63 12.56 -19.60
CA SER A 341 33.24 12.64 -18.19
C SER A 341 31.82 13.22 -18.04
N ARG A 342 30.99 12.59 -17.20
CA ARG A 342 29.65 13.07 -16.82
C ARG A 342 29.70 14.53 -16.33
N LEU A 343 30.78 14.91 -15.65
CA LEU A 343 30.93 16.21 -15.01
C LEU A 343 31.46 17.29 -15.96
N ARG A 344 31.79 16.96 -17.22
CA ARG A 344 32.39 17.92 -18.15
C ARG A 344 31.61 19.23 -18.29
N PHE A 345 30.29 19.18 -18.14
CA PHE A 345 29.44 20.36 -18.27
C PHE A 345 29.33 21.20 -17.00
N THR A 346 29.74 20.70 -15.83
CA THR A 346 29.59 21.37 -14.53
C THR A 346 30.90 21.54 -13.77
N GLU A 347 31.95 20.79 -14.10
CA GLU A 347 33.24 20.78 -13.40
C GLU A 347 33.92 22.16 -13.41
N ASP A 348 33.85 22.87 -14.54
CA ASP A 348 34.41 24.23 -14.69
C ASP A 348 33.36 25.35 -14.50
N MET A 349 32.12 25.02 -14.12
CA MET A 349 31.05 26.02 -13.98
C MET A 349 31.12 26.76 -12.64
N CYS A 350 30.93 28.08 -12.68
CA CYS A 350 30.63 28.85 -11.48
C CYS A 350 29.18 28.54 -11.02
N LEU A 351 29.06 27.62 -10.06
CA LEU A 351 27.77 27.16 -9.54
C LEU A 351 26.88 28.29 -9.00
N ASP A 352 27.47 29.30 -8.37
CA ASP A 352 26.73 30.48 -7.89
C ASP A 352 26.10 31.28 -9.04
N THR A 353 26.81 31.40 -10.16
CA THR A 353 26.30 32.10 -11.35
C THR A 353 25.19 31.28 -11.99
N LEU A 354 25.39 29.97 -12.14
CA LEU A 354 24.36 29.05 -12.63
C LEU A 354 23.10 29.12 -11.76
N TYR A 355 23.26 29.01 -10.44
CA TYR A 355 22.18 29.13 -9.47
C TYR A 355 21.43 30.46 -9.61
N LYS A 356 22.15 31.58 -9.57
CA LYS A 356 21.58 32.92 -9.63
C LYS A 356 20.73 33.16 -10.88
N HIS A 357 21.11 32.57 -12.01
CA HIS A 357 20.46 32.83 -13.29
C HIS A 357 19.39 31.80 -13.68
N TYR A 358 19.52 30.54 -13.26
CA TYR A 358 18.61 29.48 -13.67
C TYR A 358 17.70 28.97 -12.54
N PHE A 359 18.16 29.06 -11.29
CA PHE A 359 17.46 28.48 -10.15
C PHE A 359 16.77 29.55 -9.28
N ALA A 360 17.50 30.60 -8.92
CA ALA A 360 17.00 31.68 -8.06
C ALA A 360 15.73 32.38 -8.59
N PRO A 361 15.54 32.61 -9.91
CA PRO A 361 14.31 33.22 -10.42
C PRO A 361 13.08 32.33 -10.22
N VAL A 362 13.23 31.01 -10.43
CA VAL A 362 12.15 30.05 -10.22
C VAL A 362 11.84 29.96 -8.73
N ARG A 363 12.86 29.84 -7.86
CA ARG A 363 12.71 29.85 -6.40
C ARG A 363 12.02 31.10 -5.89
N HIS A 364 12.38 32.27 -6.43
CA HIS A 364 11.72 33.53 -6.10
C HIS A 364 10.21 33.51 -6.36
N LEU A 365 9.77 32.85 -7.44
CA LEU A 365 8.35 32.71 -7.77
C LEU A 365 7.66 31.66 -6.88
N THR A 366 8.36 30.57 -6.53
CA THR A 366 7.79 29.43 -5.81
C THR A 366 7.71 29.67 -4.31
N ASP A 367 8.73 30.29 -3.73
CA ASP A 367 8.86 30.46 -2.28
C ASP A 367 7.96 31.56 -1.73
N ARG A 368 7.57 32.50 -2.59
CA ARG A 368 6.63 33.57 -2.22
C ARG A 368 5.18 33.10 -2.12
N GLY A 369 4.86 31.90 -2.62
CA GLY A 369 3.52 31.34 -2.63
C GLY A 369 2.46 32.21 -3.34
N GLY A 370 1.19 31.78 -3.29
CA GLY A 370 0.04 32.62 -3.66
C GLY A 370 -0.20 32.82 -5.17
N LYS A 371 -0.62 34.04 -5.56
CA LYS A 371 -1.04 34.40 -6.94
C LYS A 371 0.08 34.33 -7.97
N SER A 372 1.34 34.39 -7.54
CA SER A 372 2.56 34.32 -8.35
C SER A 372 2.68 33.04 -9.18
N TRP A 373 1.93 32.00 -8.79
CA TRP A 373 1.92 30.67 -9.41
C TRP A 373 0.69 30.39 -10.28
N ARG A 374 -0.37 31.22 -10.18
CA ARG A 374 -1.67 30.98 -10.84
C ARG A 374 -1.92 31.93 -12.01
N SER A 375 -0.93 32.75 -12.38
CA SER A 375 -1.03 33.73 -13.47
C SER A 375 -0.38 33.24 -14.74
#